data_AF-A0A5S9PQF1-F1
#
_entry.id   AF-A0A5S9PQF1-F1
#
_cell.length_a   1.000
_cell.length_b   1.000
_cell.length_c   1.000
_cell.angle_alpha   90.00
_cell.angle_beta   90.00
_cell.angle_gamma   90.00
#
_symmetry.space_group_name_H-M   'P 1'
#
loop_
_entity.id
_entity.type
_entity.pdbx_description
1 polymer ?
#
loop_
_entity_poly.entity_id
_entity_poly.type
_entity_poly.pdbx_seq_one_letter_code
_entity_poly.pdbx_strand_id
1 'polypeptide(L)'
;MSAKLLLKIFLPILSALFVSGCNSSDNGGGPADANKGRRVNPDAEYPLTFFQIIEEETDIFRTNMKGRAADVNGNGTTLTAVVVFKNRKRQMYESIDVIRQIVTVSLGFHGTVKTSSYTRYIGTTGHLIAQYYPATDVTCQPVMPDKFPDIVKLGDSGVLSTLMCSDGTSYRSEWTVTDGGSGNIALTVSAQQISTSETTLNTGDEVYIINLEGKVVGFEMHIEDFVNQQTITLKAR
;
A
#
# COMPACT_ATOMS: atom_id res chain seq x y z
N MET A 1 3.27 -33.10 20.82
CA MET A 1 3.27 -31.88 21.67
C MET A 1 3.96 -30.78 20.88
N SER A 2 3.52 -29.51 20.82
CA SER A 2 2.24 -28.93 21.25
C SER A 2 1.90 -27.74 20.32
N ALA A 3 1.01 -27.93 19.35
CA ALA A 3 0.73 -26.96 18.29
C ALA A 3 -0.48 -26.05 18.59
N LYS A 4 -0.57 -25.50 19.81
CA LYS A 4 -1.77 -24.79 20.31
C LYS A 4 -1.52 -23.50 21.13
N LEU A 5 -0.29 -23.02 21.20
CA LEU A 5 0.06 -21.79 21.93
C LEU A 5 1.18 -21.06 21.16
N LEU A 6 1.16 -19.71 21.19
CA LEU A 6 2.08 -18.79 20.48
C LEU A 6 1.80 -18.53 18.98
N LEU A 7 0.57 -18.08 18.66
CA LEU A 7 0.40 -17.06 17.61
C LEU A 7 -0.77 -16.13 17.97
N LYS A 8 -0.48 -15.12 18.80
CA LYS A 8 -1.37 -13.99 19.10
C LYS A 8 -0.69 -12.72 18.59
N ILE A 9 -1.53 -11.75 18.20
CA ILE A 9 -1.21 -10.36 17.89
C ILE A 9 -0.85 -10.08 16.41
N PHE A 10 -1.48 -9.01 15.88
CA PHE A 10 -1.83 -8.82 14.46
C PHE A 10 -0.69 -8.24 13.59
N LEU A 11 -0.87 -8.29 12.25
CA LEU A 11 -0.17 -7.46 11.25
C LEU A 11 -0.40 -5.96 11.47
N PRO A 12 0.49 -5.14 10.92
CA PRO A 12 0.13 -4.36 9.74
C PRO A 12 1.21 -4.41 8.64
N ILE A 13 0.84 -4.08 7.39
CA ILE A 13 1.74 -4.18 6.23
C ILE A 13 2.21 -5.64 5.95
N LEU A 14 1.22 -6.47 5.59
CA LEU A 14 1.32 -7.71 4.79
C LEU A 14 2.47 -8.71 5.07
N SER A 15 2.39 -9.52 6.14
CA SER A 15 3.36 -10.60 6.40
C SER A 15 2.80 -11.92 6.92
N ALA A 16 2.61 -12.89 6.01
CA ALA A 16 2.63 -14.33 6.33
C ALA A 16 2.49 -15.20 5.07
N LEU A 17 3.53 -15.95 4.69
CA LEU A 17 3.42 -17.36 4.21
C LEU A 17 4.80 -18.03 3.98
N PHE A 18 4.85 -19.34 4.21
CA PHE A 18 5.93 -20.29 3.88
C PHE A 18 5.26 -21.62 3.43
N VAL A 19 5.91 -22.70 2.96
CA VAL A 19 7.33 -23.10 2.93
C VAL A 19 7.61 -23.91 1.65
N SER A 20 8.88 -23.91 1.19
CA SER A 20 9.54 -24.92 0.31
C SER A 20 8.99 -25.22 -1.09
N GLY A 21 9.89 -25.24 -2.08
CA GLY A 21 9.65 -25.77 -3.43
C GLY A 21 10.68 -25.28 -4.46
N CYS A 22 11.76 -26.03 -4.69
CA CYS A 22 12.81 -25.64 -5.64
C CYS A 22 12.50 -26.05 -7.09
N ASN A 23 12.72 -25.14 -8.05
CA ASN A 23 13.60 -25.38 -9.21
C ASN A 23 13.83 -24.10 -10.03
N SER A 24 14.90 -24.09 -10.81
CA SER A 24 15.34 -22.98 -11.66
C SER A 24 15.33 -23.33 -13.14
N SER A 25 15.09 -22.33 -14.00
CA SER A 25 15.82 -22.14 -15.26
C SER A 25 15.56 -20.73 -15.83
N ASP A 26 16.51 -20.24 -16.64
CA ASP A 26 16.60 -18.87 -17.14
C ASP A 26 16.05 -18.66 -18.56
N ASN A 27 16.09 -17.38 -18.97
CA ASN A 27 16.14 -16.83 -20.33
C ASN A 27 14.82 -16.58 -21.08
N GLY A 28 14.66 -15.31 -21.45
CA GLY A 28 13.59 -14.79 -22.31
C GLY A 28 13.87 -13.34 -22.70
N GLY A 29 14.89 -13.09 -23.53
CA GLY A 29 15.24 -11.74 -23.98
C GLY A 29 14.16 -11.12 -24.87
N GLY A 30 13.62 -9.97 -24.47
CA GLY A 30 12.64 -9.18 -25.23
C GLY A 30 13.24 -7.92 -25.87
N PRO A 31 12.65 -7.39 -26.94
CA PRO A 31 13.21 -6.26 -27.71
C PRO A 31 13.10 -4.92 -26.98
N ALA A 32 13.90 -3.94 -27.44
CA ALA A 32 13.93 -2.60 -26.87
C ALA A 32 12.65 -1.80 -27.18
N ASP A 33 11.92 -1.42 -26.13
CA ASP A 33 10.64 -0.71 -26.23
C ASP A 33 10.80 0.73 -26.78
N ALA A 34 10.01 1.07 -27.80
CA ALA A 34 10.11 2.35 -28.52
C ALA A 34 9.56 3.56 -27.75
N ASN A 35 9.03 3.37 -26.53
CA ASN A 35 8.49 4.43 -25.67
C ASN A 35 9.53 5.12 -24.76
N LYS A 36 10.82 4.74 -24.83
CA LYS A 36 11.90 5.46 -24.14
C LYS A 36 12.09 6.87 -24.72
N GLY A 37 11.57 7.91 -24.04
CA GLY A 37 12.03 9.28 -24.29
C GLY A 37 11.08 10.42 -23.93
N ARG A 38 9.78 10.19 -23.70
CA ARG A 38 8.86 11.26 -23.29
C ARG A 38 9.08 11.63 -21.82
N ARG A 39 10.08 12.50 -21.58
CA ARG A 39 10.36 13.09 -20.27
C ARG A 39 9.10 13.73 -19.69
N VAL A 40 8.86 13.52 -18.40
CA VAL A 40 7.89 14.30 -17.63
C VAL A 40 8.27 15.78 -17.68
N ASN A 41 7.28 16.65 -17.86
CA ASN A 41 7.46 18.09 -17.66
C ASN A 41 7.51 18.37 -16.15
N PRO A 42 8.62 18.89 -15.57
CA PRO A 42 8.72 19.09 -14.12
C PRO A 42 7.67 20.08 -13.59
N ASP A 43 7.30 21.08 -14.39
CA ASP A 43 6.33 22.11 -13.99
C ASP A 43 4.86 21.64 -14.07
N ALA A 44 4.60 20.46 -14.65
CA ALA A 44 3.23 19.96 -14.85
C ALA A 44 2.57 19.54 -13.53
N GLU A 45 1.30 19.92 -13.39
CA GLU A 45 0.47 19.62 -12.22
C GLU A 45 -0.34 18.33 -12.45
N TYR A 46 -0.21 17.40 -11.51
CA TYR A 46 -0.89 16.12 -11.50
C TYR A 46 -1.92 16.13 -10.36
N PRO A 47 -3.23 16.19 -10.65
CA PRO A 47 -4.26 16.18 -9.61
C PRO A 47 -4.36 14.80 -8.98
N LEU A 48 -4.36 14.69 -7.65
CA LEU A 48 -4.42 13.41 -6.95
C LEU A 48 -5.85 12.86 -6.83
N THR A 49 -6.56 12.74 -7.97
CA THR A 49 -8.01 12.43 -8.02
C THR A 49 -8.38 11.10 -7.34
N PHE A 50 -7.47 10.13 -7.33
CA PHE A 50 -7.65 8.86 -6.62
C PHE A 50 -7.75 8.99 -5.10
N PHE A 51 -7.14 10.03 -4.53
CA PHE A 51 -7.18 10.35 -3.09
C PHE A 51 -8.31 11.33 -2.73
N GLN A 52 -9.09 11.80 -3.72
CA GLN A 52 -10.20 12.72 -3.50
C GLN A 52 -11.46 12.01 -2.99
N ILE A 53 -12.37 12.83 -2.44
CA ILE A 53 -13.60 12.41 -1.76
C ILE A 53 -14.65 11.97 -2.78
N ILE A 54 -14.69 10.68 -3.13
CA ILE A 54 -15.72 10.10 -4.00
C ILE A 54 -16.84 9.51 -3.12
N GLU A 55 -17.95 10.25 -3.01
CA GLU A 55 -19.08 9.98 -2.11
C GLU A 55 -19.95 8.77 -2.50
N GLU A 56 -19.76 8.26 -3.71
CA GLU A 56 -20.52 7.13 -4.27
C GLU A 56 -19.86 5.78 -3.97
N GLU A 57 -20.68 4.74 -3.81
CA GLU A 57 -20.19 3.39 -3.55
C GLU A 57 -19.57 2.74 -4.80
N THR A 58 -18.26 2.87 -4.92
CA THR A 58 -17.51 2.67 -6.17
C THR A 58 -16.22 1.88 -5.92
N ASP A 59 -15.89 0.96 -6.83
CA ASP A 59 -14.55 0.35 -6.89
C ASP A 59 -13.63 1.39 -7.56
N ILE A 60 -12.94 2.22 -6.75
CA ILE A 60 -12.16 3.36 -7.25
C ILE A 60 -10.83 2.94 -7.89
N PHE A 61 -10.27 1.79 -7.51
CA PHE A 61 -9.16 1.14 -8.20
C PHE A 61 -9.21 -0.37 -7.97
N ARG A 62 -8.89 -1.13 -9.02
CA ARG A 62 -8.73 -2.57 -8.97
C ARG A 62 -7.65 -3.02 -9.95
N THR A 63 -6.68 -3.78 -9.46
CA THR A 63 -5.61 -4.32 -10.31
C THR A 63 -5.21 -5.74 -9.93
N ASN A 64 -4.62 -6.45 -10.89
CA ASN A 64 -4.05 -7.79 -10.71
C ASN A 64 -2.52 -7.69 -10.83
N MET A 65 -1.83 -7.72 -9.69
CA MET A 65 -0.37 -7.71 -9.65
C MET A 65 0.23 -9.11 -9.79
N LYS A 66 1.48 -9.15 -10.25
CA LYS A 66 2.37 -10.32 -10.12
C LYS A 66 3.60 -9.90 -9.34
N GLY A 67 4.27 -10.84 -8.68
CA GLY A 67 5.44 -10.52 -7.89
C GLY A 67 6.08 -11.72 -7.22
N ARG A 68 6.87 -11.44 -6.18
CA ARG A 68 7.67 -12.43 -5.46
C ARG A 68 7.68 -12.08 -3.96
N ALA A 69 7.48 -13.08 -3.11
CA ALA A 69 7.93 -13.03 -1.72
C ALA A 69 9.29 -13.74 -1.62
N ALA A 70 10.25 -13.21 -0.88
CA ALA A 70 11.57 -13.80 -0.68
C ALA A 70 11.96 -13.82 0.80
N ASP A 71 12.79 -14.80 1.17
CA ASP A 71 13.48 -14.82 2.46
C ASP A 71 14.81 -14.05 2.40
N VAL A 72 15.45 -13.85 3.56
CA VAL A 72 16.80 -13.25 3.69
C VAL A 72 17.92 -14.01 2.96
N ASN A 73 17.66 -15.23 2.46
CA ASN A 73 18.61 -16.00 1.66
C ASN A 73 18.39 -15.82 0.14
N GLY A 74 17.38 -15.03 -0.26
CA GLY A 74 16.99 -14.83 -1.67
C GLY A 74 16.16 -15.97 -2.26
N ASN A 75 15.84 -17.02 -1.48
CA ASN A 75 14.83 -18.01 -1.87
C ASN A 75 13.50 -17.28 -1.98
N GLY A 76 12.75 -17.49 -3.05
CA GLY A 76 11.55 -16.68 -3.22
C GLY A 76 10.62 -17.15 -4.32
N THR A 77 9.36 -16.86 -4.07
CA THR A 77 8.17 -17.57 -4.51
C THR A 77 7.29 -16.63 -5.29
N THR A 78 6.94 -17.00 -6.53
CA THR A 78 6.07 -16.19 -7.38
C THR A 78 4.65 -16.11 -6.81
N LEU A 79 4.14 -14.89 -6.66
CA LEU A 79 2.79 -14.59 -6.19
C LEU A 79 1.96 -13.95 -7.30
N THR A 80 0.65 -14.22 -7.30
CA THR A 80 -0.34 -13.30 -7.86
C THR A 80 -1.01 -12.54 -6.74
N ALA A 81 -1.47 -11.32 -7.01
CA ALA A 81 -2.24 -10.55 -6.04
C ALA A 81 -3.35 -9.76 -6.72
N VAL A 82 -4.48 -9.57 -6.04
CA VAL A 82 -5.55 -8.66 -6.45
C VAL A 82 -5.67 -7.59 -5.38
N VAL A 83 -5.49 -6.33 -5.77
CA VAL A 83 -5.72 -5.17 -4.91
C VAL A 83 -6.99 -4.48 -5.34
N VAL A 84 -7.85 -4.15 -4.38
CA VAL A 84 -9.09 -3.40 -4.57
C VAL A 84 -9.17 -2.30 -3.54
N PHE A 85 -9.35 -1.06 -4.01
CA PHE A 85 -9.75 0.08 -3.20
C PHE A 85 -11.21 0.36 -3.54
N LYS A 86 -12.08 0.38 -2.53
CA LYS A 86 -13.52 0.58 -2.69
C LYS A 86 -14.04 1.62 -1.72
N ASN A 87 -14.56 2.73 -2.23
CA ASN A 87 -15.32 3.66 -1.41
C ASN A 87 -16.72 3.08 -1.15
N ARG A 88 -17.21 3.28 0.07
CA ARG A 88 -18.60 3.07 0.47
C ARG A 88 -19.22 4.44 0.78
N LYS A 89 -20.55 4.49 0.79
CA LYS A 89 -21.33 5.69 1.07
C LYS A 89 -20.90 6.36 2.39
N ARG A 90 -21.13 7.67 2.49
CA ARG A 90 -21.04 8.45 3.73
C ARG A 90 -21.70 7.70 4.90
N GLN A 91 -21.04 7.72 6.06
CA GLN A 91 -21.53 7.15 7.30
C GLN A 91 -20.94 7.92 8.49
N MET A 92 -21.63 7.87 9.64
CA MET A 92 -21.07 8.43 10.88
C MET A 92 -19.99 7.51 11.46
N TYR A 93 -18.86 8.09 11.86
CA TYR A 93 -17.84 7.46 12.71
C TYR A 93 -17.57 8.42 13.88
N GLU A 94 -17.82 7.97 15.11
CA GLU A 94 -17.61 8.77 16.34
C GLU A 94 -18.27 10.17 16.31
N SER A 95 -19.43 10.29 15.66
CA SER A 95 -20.18 11.55 15.40
C SER A 95 -19.59 12.49 14.34
N ILE A 96 -18.58 12.05 13.60
CA ILE A 96 -18.03 12.71 12.40
C ILE A 96 -18.62 12.05 11.16
N ASP A 97 -19.03 12.83 10.16
CA ASP A 97 -19.42 12.29 8.84
C ASP A 97 -18.16 11.94 8.02
N VAL A 98 -18.06 10.68 7.60
CA VAL A 98 -16.88 10.13 6.92
C VAL A 98 -17.26 9.29 5.71
N ILE A 99 -16.40 9.33 4.68
CA ILE A 99 -16.34 8.27 3.68
C ILE A 99 -15.57 7.10 4.27
N ARG A 100 -16.13 5.90 4.10
CA ARG A 100 -15.46 4.64 4.42
C ARG A 100 -14.80 4.07 3.17
N GLN A 101 -13.48 4.20 3.06
CA GLN A 101 -12.69 3.52 2.04
C GLN A 101 -12.22 2.16 2.59
N ILE A 102 -12.43 1.09 1.83
CA ILE A 102 -11.96 -0.26 2.17
C ILE A 102 -10.85 -0.63 1.18
N VAL A 103 -9.67 -0.96 1.71
CA VAL A 103 -8.55 -1.48 0.93
C VAL A 103 -8.45 -2.98 1.20
N THR A 104 -8.36 -3.78 0.13
CA THR A 104 -8.30 -5.24 0.20
C THR A 104 -7.18 -5.77 -0.68
N VAL A 105 -6.29 -6.58 -0.09
CA VAL A 105 -5.17 -7.25 -0.77
C VAL A 105 -5.40 -8.75 -0.68
N SER A 106 -5.63 -9.41 -1.82
CA SER A 106 -5.80 -10.88 -1.90
C SER A 106 -4.62 -11.51 -2.63
N LEU A 107 -3.77 -12.23 -1.90
CA LEU A 107 -2.62 -12.96 -2.43
C LEU A 107 -3.02 -14.38 -2.84
N GLY A 108 -2.62 -14.81 -4.04
CA GLY A 108 -2.80 -16.17 -4.55
C GLY A 108 -1.46 -16.92 -4.62
N PHE A 109 -1.40 -18.11 -4.01
CA PHE A 109 -0.24 -18.99 -4.04
C PHE A 109 -0.66 -20.47 -4.06
N HIS A 110 -0.20 -21.23 -5.06
CA HIS A 110 -0.55 -22.66 -5.28
C HIS A 110 -2.04 -23.00 -5.06
N GLY A 111 -2.95 -22.16 -5.56
CA GLY A 111 -4.41 -22.35 -5.43
C GLY A 111 -5.00 -21.94 -4.07
N THR A 112 -4.17 -21.66 -3.06
CA THR A 112 -4.62 -21.02 -1.81
C THR A 112 -4.70 -19.51 -2.01
N VAL A 113 -5.77 -18.89 -1.53
CA VAL A 113 -5.91 -17.42 -1.44
C VAL A 113 -5.84 -16.99 0.01
N LYS A 114 -5.10 -15.91 0.29
CA LYS A 114 -5.07 -15.20 1.57
C LYS A 114 -5.48 -13.76 1.33
N THR A 115 -6.42 -13.25 2.13
CA THR A 115 -6.90 -11.87 2.01
C THR A 115 -6.63 -11.10 3.29
N SER A 116 -6.01 -9.93 3.15
CA SER A 116 -5.89 -8.91 4.19
C SER A 116 -6.70 -7.68 3.78
N SER A 117 -7.23 -6.93 4.73
CA SER A 117 -7.94 -5.69 4.47
C SER A 117 -7.86 -4.71 5.64
N TYR A 118 -7.99 -3.43 5.33
CA TYR A 118 -8.15 -2.36 6.31
C TYR A 118 -9.20 -1.35 5.82
N THR A 119 -9.73 -0.55 6.74
CA THR A 119 -10.71 0.50 6.48
C THR A 119 -10.10 1.85 6.83
N ARG A 120 -10.06 2.79 5.88
CA ARG A 120 -9.80 4.22 6.15
C ARG A 120 -11.14 4.95 6.31
N TYR A 121 -11.22 5.79 7.33
CA TYR A 121 -12.32 6.74 7.55
C TYR A 121 -11.81 8.14 7.22
N ILE A 122 -12.35 8.74 6.16
CA ILE A 122 -11.88 10.02 5.60
C ILE A 122 -13.01 11.04 5.79
N GLY A 123 -12.72 12.15 6.49
CA GLY A 123 -13.69 13.21 6.74
C GLY A 123 -14.04 14.01 5.48
N THR A 124 -15.11 14.79 5.54
CA THR A 124 -15.62 15.62 4.43
C THR A 124 -14.67 16.71 3.92
N THR A 125 -13.55 16.94 4.62
CA THR A 125 -12.45 17.84 4.23
C THR A 125 -11.28 17.10 3.53
N GLY A 126 -11.32 15.78 3.49
CA GLY A 126 -10.29 14.92 2.90
C GLY A 126 -9.21 14.47 3.87
N HIS A 127 -9.32 14.85 5.15
CA HIS A 127 -8.43 14.36 6.20
C HIS A 127 -8.78 12.93 6.64
N LEU A 128 -7.76 12.10 6.83
CA LEU A 128 -7.89 10.82 7.55
C LEU A 128 -8.33 11.10 8.99
N ILE A 129 -9.35 10.39 9.45
CA ILE A 129 -9.87 10.43 10.83
C ILE A 129 -9.37 9.22 11.61
N ALA A 130 -9.42 8.03 11.00
CA ALA A 130 -8.91 6.79 11.56
C ALA A 130 -8.66 5.73 10.48
N GLN A 131 -7.76 4.80 10.76
CA GLN A 131 -7.55 3.58 9.99
C GLN A 131 -7.79 2.36 10.89
N TYR A 132 -8.79 1.55 10.56
CA TYR A 132 -9.21 0.37 11.31
C TYR A 132 -8.80 -0.91 10.59
N TYR A 133 -8.10 -1.77 11.32
CA TYR A 133 -7.73 -3.13 10.94
C TYR A 133 -8.73 -4.10 11.59
N PRO A 134 -9.42 -4.97 10.82
CA PRO A 134 -10.33 -5.97 11.41
C PRO A 134 -9.65 -7.30 11.80
N ALA A 135 -8.34 -7.46 11.54
CA ALA A 135 -7.67 -8.76 11.54
C ALA A 135 -7.05 -9.15 12.90
N THR A 136 -6.34 -8.22 13.57
CA THR A 136 -6.61 -7.91 15.03
C THR A 136 -7.35 -6.53 14.74
N ASP A 137 -8.57 -6.42 15.28
CA ASP A 137 -9.26 -5.23 15.82
C ASP A 137 -8.31 -4.18 16.41
N VAL A 138 -7.66 -3.39 15.55
CA VAL A 138 -6.77 -2.27 15.92
C VAL A 138 -7.22 -1.02 15.18
N THR A 139 -7.33 0.08 15.93
CA THR A 139 -7.60 1.40 15.37
C THR A 139 -6.36 2.26 15.50
N CYS A 140 -5.96 2.88 14.39
CA CYS A 140 -4.88 3.85 14.29
C CYS A 140 -5.45 5.23 13.97
N GLN A 141 -5.08 6.25 14.74
CA GLN A 141 -5.53 7.63 14.55
C GLN A 141 -4.33 8.55 14.31
N PRO A 142 -4.42 9.52 13.38
CA PRO A 142 -3.35 10.48 13.15
C PRO A 142 -3.26 11.49 14.30
N VAL A 143 -2.03 11.81 14.76
CA VAL A 143 -1.79 12.80 15.83
C VAL A 143 -2.12 14.25 15.45
N MET A 144 -2.25 14.54 14.15
CA MET A 144 -2.67 15.83 13.61
C MET A 144 -3.43 15.62 12.28
N PRO A 145 -4.21 16.62 11.77
CA PRO A 145 -5.01 16.43 10.57
C PRO A 145 -4.19 16.01 9.34
N ASP A 146 -4.47 14.81 8.82
CA ASP A 146 -3.61 14.13 7.85
C ASP A 146 -4.27 14.05 6.46
N LYS A 147 -3.66 14.64 5.43
CA LYS A 147 -4.22 14.70 4.07
C LYS A 147 -3.12 14.81 3.01
N PHE A 148 -3.27 14.09 1.89
CA PHE A 148 -2.48 14.31 0.67
C PHE A 148 -2.85 15.63 -0.04
N PRO A 149 -1.89 16.37 -0.61
CA PRO A 149 -2.18 17.52 -1.46
C PRO A 149 -3.14 17.16 -2.59
N ASP A 150 -4.09 18.03 -2.93
CA ASP A 150 -5.05 17.76 -4.01
C ASP A 150 -4.39 17.76 -5.41
N ILE A 151 -3.20 18.35 -5.52
CA ILE A 151 -2.36 18.46 -6.73
C ILE A 151 -0.88 18.36 -6.31
N VAL A 152 -0.05 17.70 -7.12
CA VAL A 152 1.42 17.60 -6.95
C VAL A 152 2.18 17.80 -8.28
N LYS A 153 3.50 18.04 -8.19
CA LYS A 153 4.46 18.15 -9.31
C LYS A 153 5.63 17.17 -9.13
N LEU A 154 6.46 17.03 -10.17
CA LEU A 154 7.66 16.18 -10.12
C LEU A 154 8.71 16.77 -9.15
N GLY A 155 9.16 15.96 -8.19
CA GLY A 155 10.10 16.37 -7.15
C GLY A 155 9.45 16.86 -5.86
N ASP A 156 8.12 16.98 -5.81
CA ASP A 156 7.40 17.24 -4.55
C ASP A 156 7.58 16.09 -3.56
N SER A 157 7.63 16.43 -2.27
CA SER A 157 7.65 15.47 -1.17
C SER A 157 7.02 16.04 0.09
N GLY A 158 6.70 15.15 1.04
CA GLY A 158 6.15 15.55 2.32
C GLY A 158 6.08 14.40 3.32
N VAL A 159 5.69 14.73 4.55
CA VAL A 159 5.53 13.79 5.66
C VAL A 159 4.05 13.79 6.06
N LEU A 160 3.45 12.61 6.19
CA LEU A 160 2.09 12.44 6.70
C LEU A 160 2.08 12.48 8.23
N SER A 161 0.92 12.66 8.85
CA SER A 161 0.81 12.55 10.30
C SER A 161 1.27 11.16 10.75
N THR A 162 2.04 11.10 11.83
CA THR A 162 2.26 9.84 12.53
C THR A 162 0.89 9.29 12.95
N LEU A 163 0.64 8.00 12.69
CA LEU A 163 -0.53 7.29 13.20
C LEU A 163 -0.16 6.62 14.51
N MET A 164 -0.96 6.81 15.56
CA MET A 164 -0.84 6.11 16.85
C MET A 164 -1.95 5.08 16.96
N CYS A 165 -1.61 3.85 17.36
CA CYS A 165 -2.51 2.71 17.31
C CYS A 165 -2.87 2.15 18.69
N SER A 166 -4.04 1.53 18.79
CA SER A 166 -4.60 0.99 20.02
C SER A 166 -3.83 -0.20 20.63
N ASP A 167 -2.87 -0.77 19.91
CA ASP A 167 -1.90 -1.76 20.40
C ASP A 167 -0.59 -1.14 20.93
N GLY A 168 -0.47 0.19 20.88
CA GLY A 168 0.72 0.95 21.26
C GLY A 168 1.77 1.08 20.14
N THR A 169 1.54 0.50 18.96
CA THR A 169 2.43 0.73 17.81
C THR A 169 2.17 2.08 17.15
N SER A 170 3.14 2.58 16.39
CA SER A 170 3.02 3.82 15.63
C SER A 170 3.53 3.65 14.21
N TYR A 171 3.06 4.50 13.30
CA TYR A 171 3.42 4.47 11.89
C TYR A 171 3.93 5.85 11.50
N ARG A 172 5.14 5.91 10.95
CA ARG A 172 5.71 7.13 10.36
C ARG A 172 5.71 6.94 8.84
N SER A 173 5.13 7.89 8.12
CA SER A 173 4.99 7.79 6.66
C SER A 173 5.38 9.09 5.97
N GLU A 174 6.08 8.95 4.85
CA GLU A 174 6.49 10.03 3.96
C GLU A 174 6.06 9.72 2.53
N TRP A 175 6.01 10.75 1.68
CA TRP A 175 5.69 10.60 0.27
C TRP A 175 6.61 11.42 -0.62
N THR A 176 6.86 10.91 -1.82
CA THR A 176 7.71 11.55 -2.83
C THR A 176 7.12 11.36 -4.23
N VAL A 177 7.34 12.33 -5.11
CA VAL A 177 6.87 12.29 -6.51
C VAL A 177 8.06 12.23 -7.46
N THR A 178 8.15 11.14 -8.20
CA THR A 178 9.27 10.83 -9.12
C THR A 178 8.78 10.57 -10.56
N ASP A 179 9.69 10.41 -11.52
CA ASP A 179 9.34 10.13 -12.92
C ASP A 179 8.84 8.67 -13.05
N GLY A 180 7.53 8.51 -13.29
CA GLY A 180 6.89 7.20 -13.48
C GLY A 180 7.06 6.64 -14.89
N GLY A 181 7.70 7.39 -15.80
CA GLY A 181 7.89 7.05 -17.20
C GLY A 181 6.68 7.34 -18.07
N SER A 182 6.93 7.46 -19.39
CA SER A 182 5.90 7.67 -20.42
C SER A 182 5.02 8.91 -20.26
N GLY A 183 5.43 9.89 -19.44
CA GLY A 183 4.65 11.09 -19.11
C GLY A 183 3.75 10.94 -17.87
N ASN A 184 3.94 9.89 -17.07
CA ASN A 184 3.28 9.71 -15.77
C ASN A 184 4.25 10.07 -14.63
N ILE A 185 3.72 10.42 -13.46
CA ILE A 185 4.50 10.44 -12.21
C ILE A 185 4.39 9.10 -11.48
N ALA A 186 5.35 8.83 -10.59
CA ALA A 186 5.25 7.82 -9.56
C ALA A 186 5.18 8.52 -8.19
N LEU A 187 4.01 8.49 -7.56
CA LEU A 187 3.82 8.90 -6.16
C LEU A 187 4.14 7.68 -5.30
N THR A 188 5.30 7.69 -4.64
CA THR A 188 5.68 6.69 -3.64
C THR A 188 5.22 7.16 -2.27
N VAL A 189 4.56 6.29 -1.52
CA VAL A 189 4.20 6.47 -0.12
C VAL A 189 4.95 5.42 0.70
N SER A 190 6.01 5.84 1.39
CA SER A 190 6.86 4.99 2.22
C SER A 190 6.39 5.05 3.67
N ALA A 191 6.20 3.89 4.30
CA ALA A 191 5.72 3.76 5.68
C ALA A 191 6.62 2.84 6.50
N GLN A 192 6.76 3.14 7.80
CA GLN A 192 7.48 2.33 8.77
C GLN A 192 6.59 2.08 9.99
N GLN A 193 6.37 0.81 10.37
CA GLN A 193 5.71 0.50 11.64
C GLN A 193 6.75 0.35 12.75
N ILE A 194 6.49 0.98 13.89
CA ILE A 194 7.40 1.12 15.02
C ILE A 194 6.70 0.64 16.30
N SER A 195 7.37 -0.19 17.08
CA SER A 195 6.87 -0.72 18.36
C SER A 195 6.84 0.33 19.48
N THR A 196 6.21 -0.03 20.61
CA THR A 196 6.33 0.69 21.89
C THR A 196 7.76 0.82 22.43
N SER A 197 8.73 0.10 21.85
CA SER A 197 10.16 0.14 22.18
C SER A 197 11.00 0.87 21.11
N GLU A 198 10.38 1.75 20.31
CA GLU A 198 11.01 2.46 19.18
C GLU A 198 11.76 1.52 18.21
N THR A 199 11.29 0.29 18.05
CA THR A 199 11.89 -0.73 17.19
C THR A 199 11.07 -0.86 15.91
N THR A 200 11.69 -0.67 14.74
CA THR A 200 11.02 -0.88 13.45
C THR A 200 10.66 -2.36 13.29
N LEU A 201 9.37 -2.63 13.08
CA LEU A 201 8.83 -3.98 12.90
C LEU A 201 8.78 -4.35 11.42
N ASN A 202 8.40 -3.38 10.58
CA ASN A 202 8.44 -3.48 9.12
C ASN A 202 8.56 -2.11 8.44
N THR A 203 8.89 -2.14 7.15
CA THR A 203 8.70 -1.03 6.21
C THR A 203 7.81 -1.46 5.05
N GLY A 204 7.25 -0.49 4.33
CA GLY A 204 6.68 -0.75 3.02
C GLY A 204 6.39 0.51 2.20
N ASP A 205 6.54 0.37 0.89
CA ASP A 205 6.26 1.39 -0.12
C ASP A 205 4.99 1.01 -0.90
N GLU A 206 4.00 1.92 -0.94
CA GLU A 206 2.91 1.90 -1.92
C GLU A 206 3.24 2.91 -3.05
N VAL A 207 3.50 2.42 -4.27
CA VAL A 207 3.86 3.26 -5.42
C VAL A 207 2.69 3.34 -6.39
N TYR A 208 2.13 4.54 -6.54
CA TYR A 208 1.02 4.85 -7.44
C TYR A 208 1.57 5.51 -8.70
N ILE A 209 1.45 4.85 -9.86
CA ILE A 209 1.80 5.45 -11.16
C ILE A 209 0.59 6.24 -11.65
N ILE A 210 0.70 7.56 -11.72
CA ILE A 210 -0.43 8.48 -11.94
C ILE A 210 -0.21 9.27 -13.23
N ASN A 211 -1.24 9.29 -14.09
CA ASN A 211 -1.22 9.99 -15.36
C ASN A 211 -1.62 11.47 -15.25
N LEU A 212 -1.52 12.23 -16.35
CA LEU A 212 -1.85 13.67 -16.38
C LEU A 212 -3.31 13.99 -16.05
N GLU A 213 -4.25 13.07 -16.22
CA GLU A 213 -5.64 13.23 -15.77
C GLU A 213 -5.86 12.83 -14.29
N GLY A 214 -4.78 12.55 -13.55
CA GLY A 214 -4.82 12.23 -12.13
C GLY A 214 -5.24 10.81 -11.78
N LYS A 215 -5.23 9.89 -12.75
CA LYS A 215 -5.68 8.50 -12.59
C LYS A 215 -4.51 7.55 -12.34
N VAL A 216 -4.70 6.61 -11.43
CA VAL A 216 -3.76 5.51 -11.20
C VAL A 216 -3.81 4.55 -12.39
N VAL A 217 -2.72 4.48 -13.16
CA VAL A 217 -2.56 3.59 -14.33
C VAL A 217 -1.66 2.38 -14.04
N GLY A 218 -0.89 2.42 -12.96
CA GLY A 218 -0.06 1.31 -12.48
C GLY A 218 0.11 1.37 -10.96
N PHE A 219 0.43 0.25 -10.34
CA PHE A 219 0.58 0.15 -8.89
C PHE A 219 1.66 -0.88 -8.53
N GLU A 220 2.62 -0.47 -7.71
CA GLU A 220 3.68 -1.34 -7.20
C GLU A 220 3.68 -1.28 -5.66
N MET A 221 4.05 -2.39 -5.02
CA MET A 221 4.07 -2.53 -3.57
C MET A 221 5.33 -3.28 -3.17
N HIS A 222 6.12 -2.71 -2.27
CA HIS A 222 7.32 -3.31 -1.70
C HIS A 222 7.21 -3.30 -0.17
N ILE A 223 7.58 -4.38 0.51
CA ILE A 223 7.37 -4.58 1.95
C ILE A 223 8.53 -5.39 2.51
N GLU A 224 9.11 -4.95 3.63
CA GLU A 224 10.11 -5.70 4.40
C GLU A 224 9.63 -5.93 5.83
N ASP A 225 9.47 -7.18 6.24
CA ASP A 225 9.17 -7.57 7.61
C ASP A 225 10.43 -8.11 8.30
N PHE A 226 10.89 -7.40 9.34
CA PHE A 226 12.09 -7.76 10.10
C PHE A 226 11.84 -8.81 11.19
N VAL A 227 10.59 -8.97 11.62
CA VAL A 227 10.15 -9.98 12.60
C VAL A 227 10.10 -11.37 11.95
N ASN A 228 9.62 -11.44 10.71
CA ASN A 228 9.46 -12.66 9.93
C ASN A 228 10.61 -12.90 8.91
N GLN A 229 11.50 -11.92 8.72
CA GLN A 229 12.62 -11.97 7.78
C GLN A 229 12.18 -12.25 6.32
N GLN A 230 11.13 -11.53 5.89
CA GLN A 230 10.55 -11.64 4.55
C GLN A 230 10.51 -10.30 3.82
N THR A 231 10.81 -10.32 2.53
CA THR A 231 10.59 -9.21 1.60
C THR A 231 9.52 -9.58 0.58
N ILE A 232 8.47 -8.78 0.43
CA ILE A 232 7.42 -8.97 -0.58
C ILE A 232 7.51 -7.83 -1.60
N THR A 233 7.50 -8.16 -2.89
CA THR A 233 7.42 -7.18 -3.98
C THR A 233 6.36 -7.60 -4.98
N LEU A 234 5.37 -6.74 -5.24
CA LEU A 234 4.24 -6.96 -6.14
C LEU A 234 4.13 -5.78 -7.11
N LYS A 235 3.86 -6.03 -8.39
CA LYS A 235 3.77 -4.98 -9.42
C LYS A 235 2.62 -5.25 -10.39
N ALA A 236 1.90 -4.19 -10.75
CA ALA A 236 0.98 -4.12 -11.89
C ALA A 236 1.30 -2.88 -12.73
N ARG A 237 1.28 -3.07 -14.05
CA ARG A 237 1.48 -2.09 -15.12
C ARG A 237 0.59 -2.48 -16.29
#